data_AF-A0A932VBA4-F1
#
_entry.id   AF-A0A932VBA4-F1
#
_cell.length_a   1.000
_cell.length_b   1.000
_cell.length_c   1.000
_cell.angle_alpha   90.00
_cell.angle_beta   90.00
_cell.angle_gamma   90.00
#
_symmetry.space_group_name_H-M   'P 1'
#
loop_
_entity.id
_entity.type
_entity.pdbx_description
1 polymer ?
#
loop_
_entity_poly.entity_id
_entity_poly.type
_entity_poly.pdbx_seq_one_letter_code
_entity_poly.pdbx_strand_id
1 'polypeptide(L)'
;MKPVQFIAVLFVAGMSLSWVPIRHLGLLTDDNGIVTAKDLAEEEERCSDLKPFPPEDGSCFQYWQCLSSHDVHVECDDISEDLGEDTAEAVFWIKDGDHVHHYLTRRNFDLEACREWKEEWTAVLGSDDVVCLSGEFVGTESADEHPSSPAGSHFYWIIDRMKTHSKEWSYFHRGDADAEEQD
;
A
#
# COMPACT_ATOMS: atom_id res chain seq x y z
N MET A 1 12.42 -0.09 77.41
CA MET A 1 12.40 -0.93 76.19
C MET A 1 11.88 -0.07 75.05
N LYS A 2 12.67 0.17 74.00
CA LYS A 2 12.29 0.96 72.82
C LYS A 2 12.02 -0.01 71.65
N PRO A 3 10.95 0.18 70.85
CA PRO A 3 10.73 -0.66 69.68
C PRO A 3 11.64 -0.21 68.55
N VAL A 4 12.28 -1.18 67.89
CA VAL A 4 13.04 -1.01 66.65
C VAL A 4 12.07 -1.19 65.50
N GLN A 5 11.79 -0.13 64.75
CA GLN A 5 11.02 -0.21 63.50
C GLN A 5 11.93 -0.70 62.38
N PHE A 6 11.59 -1.85 61.80
CA PHE A 6 12.16 -2.33 60.55
C PHE A 6 11.44 -1.62 59.38
N ILE A 7 12.19 -0.84 58.60
CA ILE A 7 11.72 -0.29 57.33
C ILE A 7 12.02 -1.34 56.25
N ALA A 8 10.96 -1.93 55.69
CA ALA A 8 11.06 -2.76 54.50
C ALA A 8 11.19 -1.86 53.27
N VAL A 9 12.31 -1.96 52.56
CA VAL A 9 12.55 -1.27 51.29
C VAL A 9 12.05 -2.18 50.17
N LEU A 10 10.91 -1.85 49.59
CA LEU A 10 10.38 -2.48 48.38
C LEU A 10 11.10 -1.89 47.16
N PHE A 11 11.97 -2.69 46.53
CA PHE A 11 12.49 -2.42 45.20
C PHE A 11 11.40 -2.78 44.18
N VAL A 12 10.69 -1.77 43.67
CA VAL A 12 9.88 -1.93 42.46
C VAL A 12 10.84 -1.88 41.28
N ALA A 13 11.13 -3.03 40.69
CA ALA A 13 11.83 -3.12 39.42
C ALA A 13 10.93 -2.48 38.35
N GLY A 14 11.24 -1.23 38.00
CA GLY A 14 10.63 -0.56 36.87
C GLY A 14 11.00 -1.32 35.60
N MET A 15 10.05 -2.06 35.04
CA MET A 15 10.16 -2.54 33.67
C MET A 15 10.22 -1.31 32.78
N SER A 16 11.41 -1.00 32.27
CA SER A 16 11.59 0.02 31.24
C SER A 16 10.88 -0.48 29.98
N LEU A 17 9.62 -0.06 29.80
CA LEU A 17 8.98 -0.06 28.50
C LEU A 17 9.87 0.75 27.58
N SER A 18 10.70 0.06 26.80
CA SER A 18 11.51 0.66 25.76
C SER A 18 10.52 1.18 24.73
N TRP A 19 10.17 2.45 24.83
CA TRP A 19 9.47 3.16 23.79
C TRP A 19 10.40 3.17 22.57
N VAL A 20 10.24 2.17 21.69
CA VAL A 20 10.81 2.22 20.36
C VAL A 20 10.04 3.34 19.64
N PRO A 21 10.70 4.42 19.20
CA PRO A 21 10.00 5.47 18.47
C PRO A 21 9.47 4.85 17.18
N ILE A 22 8.15 4.92 17.00
CA ILE A 22 7.49 4.50 15.76
C ILE A 22 8.11 5.34 14.63
N ARG A 23 8.94 4.72 13.80
CA ARG A 23 9.42 5.36 12.59
C ARG A 23 8.34 5.17 11.55
N HIS A 24 7.50 6.19 11.35
CA HIS A 24 6.51 6.27 10.26
C HIS A 24 7.18 6.44 8.88
N LEU A 25 8.32 5.79 8.66
CA LEU A 25 9.00 5.78 7.39
C LEU A 25 8.35 4.64 6.58
N GLY A 26 7.70 4.98 5.48
CA GLY A 26 6.91 4.03 4.69
C GLY A 26 5.42 4.35 4.63
N LEU A 27 4.89 5.21 5.51
CA LEU A 27 3.54 5.77 5.38
C LEU A 27 3.64 7.24 4.92
N LEU A 28 3.08 7.55 3.76
CA LEU A 28 3.19 8.86 3.12
C LEU A 28 2.07 9.84 3.50
N THR A 29 0.95 9.33 4.00
CA THR A 29 -0.26 10.11 4.36
C THR A 29 -0.81 9.63 5.69
N ASP A 30 -1.91 10.21 6.19
CA ASP A 30 -2.63 9.64 7.33
C ASP A 30 -3.16 8.23 6.98
N ASP A 31 -3.00 7.25 7.87
CA ASP A 31 -3.46 5.87 7.63
C ASP A 31 -4.96 5.68 7.84
N ASN A 32 -5.66 6.65 8.44
CA ASN A 32 -7.07 6.58 8.81
C ASN A 32 -7.42 5.33 9.63
N GLY A 33 -6.44 4.77 10.36
CA GLY A 33 -6.58 3.50 11.08
C GLY A 33 -6.74 2.26 10.20
N ILE A 34 -6.48 2.35 8.90
CA ILE A 34 -6.57 1.23 7.94
C ILE A 34 -5.27 0.42 7.93
N VAL A 35 -4.11 1.10 7.93
CA VAL A 35 -2.80 0.45 7.95
C VAL A 35 -2.44 0.07 9.38
N THR A 36 -2.11 -1.20 9.61
CA THR A 36 -1.74 -1.70 10.94
C THR A 36 -0.24 -1.71 11.15
N ALA A 37 0.19 -1.82 12.41
CA ALA A 37 1.60 -2.01 12.73
C ALA A 37 2.19 -3.29 12.11
N LYS A 38 1.37 -4.32 11.88
CA LYS A 38 1.78 -5.56 11.19
C LYS A 38 2.08 -5.28 9.72
N ASP A 39 1.22 -4.51 9.05
CA ASP A 39 1.40 -4.15 7.64
C ASP A 39 2.72 -3.38 7.44
N LEU A 40 3.04 -2.45 8.34
CA LEU A 40 4.30 -1.70 8.31
C LEU A 40 5.52 -2.59 8.58
N ALA A 41 5.42 -3.52 9.53
CA ALA A 41 6.51 -4.44 9.86
C ALA A 41 6.83 -5.39 8.70
N GLU A 42 5.81 -5.88 7.99
CA GLU A 42 6.00 -6.74 6.81
C GLU A 42 6.77 -6.03 5.69
N GLU A 43 6.53 -4.73 5.47
CA GLU A 43 7.29 -3.96 4.48
C GLU A 43 8.72 -3.64 4.95
N GLU A 44 8.92 -3.35 6.24
CA GLU A 44 10.25 -3.14 6.83
C GLU A 44 11.11 -4.41 6.78
N GLU A 45 10.51 -5.59 7.01
CA GLU A 45 11.23 -6.88 6.89
C GLU A 45 11.68 -7.17 5.46
N ARG A 46 10.94 -6.69 4.45
CA ARG A 46 11.32 -6.83 3.04
C ARG A 46 12.49 -5.93 2.66
N CYS A 47 12.66 -4.77 3.31
CA CYS A 47 13.71 -3.82 2.98
C CYS A 47 14.26 -3.07 4.20
N SER A 48 15.58 -3.20 4.45
CA SER A 48 16.22 -2.77 5.70
C SER A 48 16.52 -1.26 5.84
N ASP A 49 16.57 -0.48 4.75
CA ASP A 49 17.07 0.91 4.77
C ASP A 49 16.10 1.93 4.13
N LEU A 50 15.05 2.32 4.83
CA LEU A 50 14.02 3.26 4.32
C LEU A 50 14.61 4.55 3.72
N LYS A 51 14.28 4.82 2.45
CA LYS A 51 14.70 6.03 1.72
C LYS A 51 13.65 7.14 1.79
N PRO A 52 14.06 8.43 1.81
CA PRO A 52 13.13 9.56 1.67
C PRO A 52 12.34 9.49 0.36
N PHE A 53 11.10 9.98 0.37
CA PHE A 53 10.26 10.06 -0.81
C PHE A 53 10.39 11.44 -1.49
N PRO A 54 10.48 11.53 -2.84
CA PRO A 54 10.66 10.42 -3.79
C PRO A 54 12.09 9.83 -3.74
N PRO A 55 12.26 8.50 -3.91
CA PRO A 55 13.59 7.89 -3.96
C PRO A 55 14.38 8.31 -5.21
N GLU A 56 15.70 8.47 -5.08
CA GLU A 56 16.60 8.90 -6.18
C GLU A 56 16.90 7.78 -7.20
N ASP A 57 16.67 6.51 -6.82
CA ASP A 57 16.94 5.30 -7.58
C ASP A 57 15.88 4.22 -7.31
N GLY A 58 15.72 3.26 -8.23
CA GLY A 58 14.80 2.13 -8.09
C GLY A 58 14.86 1.52 -6.69
N SER A 59 13.71 1.37 -6.07
CA SER A 59 13.55 1.23 -4.64
C SER A 59 12.87 -0.10 -4.34
N CYS A 60 13.52 -1.01 -3.62
CA CYS A 60 12.81 -2.19 -3.11
C CYS A 60 11.70 -1.81 -2.10
N PHE A 61 11.66 -0.55 -1.65
CA PHE A 61 10.74 -0.05 -0.64
C PHE A 61 9.34 0.10 -1.21
N GLN A 62 8.39 -0.49 -0.49
CA GLN A 62 6.98 -0.21 -0.65
C GLN A 62 6.61 0.98 0.23
N TYR A 63 5.80 1.88 -0.31
CA TYR A 63 5.21 2.98 0.44
C TYR A 63 3.70 2.80 0.52
N TRP A 64 3.18 2.89 1.73
CA TRP A 64 1.77 3.04 2.03
C TRP A 64 1.33 4.49 1.82
N GLN A 65 0.26 4.67 1.06
CA GLN A 65 -0.43 5.94 0.90
C GLN A 65 -1.94 5.70 0.92
N CYS A 66 -2.67 6.55 1.61
CA CYS A 66 -4.11 6.46 1.76
C CYS A 66 -4.76 7.63 1.05
N LEU A 67 -5.51 7.30 0.01
CA LEU A 67 -6.09 8.25 -0.94
C LEU A 67 -7.61 8.13 -0.93
N SER A 68 -8.28 9.20 -1.34
CA SER A 68 -9.73 9.15 -1.55
C SER A 68 -10.06 8.27 -2.75
N SER A 69 -11.02 7.37 -2.58
CA SER A 69 -11.47 6.45 -3.64
C SER A 69 -12.57 7.02 -4.54
N HIS A 70 -12.88 8.32 -4.43
CA HIS A 70 -13.99 8.94 -5.15
C HIS A 70 -13.73 9.18 -6.65
N ASP A 71 -12.48 9.47 -7.03
CA ASP A 71 -12.09 9.73 -8.41
C ASP A 71 -11.06 8.69 -8.86
N VAL A 72 -11.59 7.52 -9.19
CA VAL A 72 -10.85 6.31 -9.50
C VAL A 72 -11.30 5.77 -10.85
N HIS A 73 -10.32 5.36 -11.66
CA HIS A 73 -10.56 4.64 -12.91
C HIS A 73 -9.75 3.36 -12.90
N VAL A 74 -10.40 2.24 -13.22
CA VAL A 74 -9.78 0.92 -13.30
C VAL A 74 -10.00 0.38 -14.71
N GLU A 75 -8.92 -0.02 -15.37
CA GLU A 75 -8.97 -0.57 -16.70
C GLU A 75 -8.08 -1.79 -16.87
N CYS A 76 -8.40 -2.51 -17.94
CA CYS A 76 -7.62 -3.61 -18.45
C CYS A 76 -7.25 -3.19 -19.87
N ASP A 77 -5.99 -2.84 -20.06
CA ASP A 77 -5.48 -2.37 -21.34
C ASP A 77 -5.02 -3.55 -22.18
N ASP A 78 -5.57 -3.68 -23.38
CA ASP A 78 -5.24 -4.75 -24.32
C ASP A 78 -4.03 -4.31 -25.14
N ILE A 79 -2.85 -4.81 -24.76
CA ILE A 79 -1.57 -4.48 -25.38
C ILE A 79 -1.13 -5.56 -26.38
N SER A 80 -2.07 -6.41 -26.81
CA SER A 80 -1.78 -7.51 -27.72
C SER A 80 -1.30 -7.04 -29.10
N GLU A 81 -1.77 -5.88 -29.56
CA GLU A 81 -1.31 -5.29 -30.83
C GLU A 81 0.18 -4.89 -30.79
N ASP A 82 0.67 -4.46 -29.62
CA ASP A 82 2.05 -4.01 -29.44
C ASP A 82 3.03 -5.16 -29.23
N LEU A 83 2.57 -6.24 -28.55
CA LEU A 83 3.42 -7.38 -28.18
C LEU A 83 3.26 -8.59 -29.09
N GLY A 84 2.20 -8.67 -29.90
CA GLY A 84 1.92 -9.79 -30.80
C GLY A 84 1.47 -11.08 -30.09
N GLU A 85 1.09 -11.00 -28.82
CA GLU A 85 0.60 -12.08 -27.97
C GLU A 85 -0.69 -11.61 -27.27
N ASP A 86 -1.63 -12.52 -26.94
CA ASP A 86 -2.88 -12.17 -26.23
C ASP A 86 -2.56 -11.77 -24.78
N THR A 87 -2.19 -10.50 -24.62
CA THR A 87 -1.58 -9.95 -23.42
C THR A 87 -2.24 -8.62 -23.09
N ALA A 88 -2.54 -8.43 -21.80
CA ALA A 88 -3.18 -7.26 -21.27
C ALA A 88 -2.51 -6.81 -19.96
N GLU A 89 -2.68 -5.54 -19.61
CA GLU A 89 -2.20 -4.94 -18.38
C GLU A 89 -3.38 -4.42 -17.55
N ALA A 90 -3.42 -4.79 -16.27
CA ALA A 90 -4.38 -4.20 -15.34
C ALA A 90 -3.77 -2.93 -14.76
N VAL A 91 -4.44 -1.80 -14.95
CA VAL A 91 -3.99 -0.50 -14.43
C VAL A 91 -5.15 0.24 -13.78
N PHE A 92 -4.85 1.07 -12.80
CA PHE A 92 -5.81 2.03 -12.30
C PHE A 92 -5.14 3.34 -11.94
N TRP A 93 -5.92 4.41 -11.90
CA TRP A 93 -5.45 5.66 -11.34
C TRP A 93 -6.43 6.20 -10.30
N ILE A 94 -5.89 6.92 -9.33
CA ILE A 94 -6.63 7.69 -8.33
C ILE A 94 -6.22 9.14 -8.42
N LYS A 95 -7.19 10.05 -8.52
CA LYS A 95 -6.93 11.48 -8.47
C LYS A 95 -7.04 12.01 -7.04
N ASP A 96 -6.00 12.69 -6.59
CA ASP A 96 -5.94 13.39 -5.30
C ASP A 96 -5.55 14.86 -5.51
N GLY A 97 -6.54 15.74 -5.54
CA GLY A 97 -6.35 17.16 -5.87
C GLY A 97 -5.80 17.34 -7.29
N ASP A 98 -4.60 17.93 -7.39
CA ASP A 98 -3.88 18.14 -8.66
C ASP A 98 -2.89 16.99 -8.99
N HIS A 99 -2.92 15.90 -8.22
CA HIS A 99 -2.06 14.73 -8.42
C HIS A 99 -2.87 13.54 -8.95
N VAL A 100 -2.28 12.76 -9.85
CA VAL A 100 -2.85 11.53 -10.39
C VAL A 100 -1.88 10.39 -10.10
N HIS A 101 -2.31 9.43 -9.28
CA HIS A 101 -1.51 8.28 -8.87
C HIS A 101 -1.90 7.08 -9.73
N HIS A 102 -1.00 6.67 -10.62
CA HIS A 102 -1.15 5.51 -11.51
C HIS A 102 -0.53 4.28 -10.86
N TYR A 103 -1.30 3.20 -10.83
CA TYR A 103 -0.92 1.93 -10.24
C TYR A 103 -0.97 0.84 -11.30
N LEU A 104 0.18 0.20 -11.49
CA LEU A 104 0.40 -0.81 -12.51
C LEU A 104 0.77 -2.14 -11.86
N THR A 105 0.47 -3.24 -12.54
CA THR A 105 0.90 -4.56 -12.12
C THR A 105 2.38 -4.82 -12.42
N ARG A 106 3.01 -5.71 -11.65
CA ARG A 106 4.41 -6.14 -11.85
C ARG A 106 4.69 -6.84 -13.18
N ARG A 107 3.65 -7.38 -13.83
CA ARG A 107 3.74 -8.12 -15.09
C ARG A 107 2.45 -7.97 -15.87
N ASN A 108 2.52 -8.25 -17.16
CA ASN A 108 1.34 -8.38 -18.00
C ASN A 108 0.71 -9.77 -17.81
N PHE A 109 -0.56 -9.92 -18.18
CA PHE A 109 -1.32 -11.15 -18.06
C PHE A 109 -2.06 -11.46 -19.36
N ASP A 110 -2.69 -12.63 -19.45
CA ASP A 110 -3.72 -12.82 -20.46
C ASP A 110 -4.96 -11.94 -20.18
N LEU A 111 -5.80 -11.76 -21.20
CA LEU A 111 -6.97 -10.87 -21.14
C LEU A 111 -8.02 -11.34 -20.12
N GLU A 112 -8.10 -12.65 -19.85
CA GLU A 112 -9.04 -13.21 -18.85
C GLU A 112 -8.59 -12.82 -17.44
N ALA A 113 -7.34 -13.11 -17.08
CA ALA A 113 -6.75 -12.72 -15.82
C ALA A 113 -6.84 -11.20 -15.62
N CYS A 114 -6.52 -10.39 -16.63
CA CYS A 114 -6.60 -8.94 -16.52
C CYS A 114 -8.02 -8.44 -16.16
N ARG A 115 -9.07 -9.09 -16.68
CA ARG A 115 -10.47 -8.78 -16.29
C ARG A 115 -10.77 -9.15 -14.85
N GLU A 116 -10.29 -10.31 -14.39
CA GLU A 116 -10.47 -10.71 -12.99
C GLU A 116 -9.80 -9.71 -12.03
N TRP A 117 -8.59 -9.25 -12.36
CA TRP A 117 -7.87 -8.23 -11.58
C TRP A 117 -8.64 -6.93 -11.51
N LYS A 118 -9.18 -6.48 -12.65
CA LYS A 118 -10.04 -5.30 -12.70
C LYS A 118 -11.25 -5.43 -11.77
N GLU A 119 -11.91 -6.59 -11.75
CA GLU A 119 -13.06 -6.85 -10.88
C GLU A 119 -12.66 -6.84 -9.40
N GLU A 120 -11.58 -7.52 -9.03
CA GLU A 120 -11.02 -7.54 -7.66
C GLU A 120 -10.68 -6.13 -7.18
N TRP A 121 -9.95 -5.36 -7.99
CA TRP A 121 -9.55 -3.99 -7.66
C TRP A 121 -10.76 -3.07 -7.53
N THR A 122 -11.71 -3.15 -8.46
CA THR A 122 -12.96 -2.37 -8.39
C THR A 122 -13.72 -2.69 -7.10
N ALA A 123 -13.74 -3.97 -6.69
CA ALA A 123 -14.43 -4.39 -5.49
C ALA A 123 -13.82 -3.85 -4.19
N VAL A 124 -12.50 -3.66 -4.13
CA VAL A 124 -11.83 -3.05 -2.97
C VAL A 124 -11.89 -1.53 -3.03
N LEU A 125 -11.55 -0.92 -4.16
CA LEU A 125 -11.56 0.53 -4.35
C LEU A 125 -12.96 1.13 -4.13
N GLY A 126 -14.02 0.38 -4.46
CA GLY A 126 -15.41 0.80 -4.24
C GLY A 126 -15.99 0.48 -2.87
N SER A 127 -15.22 -0.08 -1.91
CA SER A 127 -15.80 -0.53 -0.63
C SER A 127 -15.90 0.56 0.43
N ASP A 128 -15.00 1.55 0.43
CA ASP A 128 -14.92 2.65 1.40
C ASP A 128 -14.46 3.95 0.71
N ASP A 129 -14.62 5.11 1.37
CA ASP A 129 -14.23 6.44 0.83
C ASP A 129 -12.71 6.70 0.80
N VAL A 130 -11.95 5.89 1.54
CA VAL A 130 -10.49 5.94 1.64
C VAL A 130 -9.93 4.54 1.42
N VAL A 131 -8.90 4.45 0.58
CA VAL A 131 -8.14 3.23 0.34
C VAL A 131 -6.67 3.49 0.60
N CYS A 132 -6.02 2.58 1.33
CA CYS A 132 -4.59 2.57 1.54
C CYS A 132 -3.92 1.60 0.58
N LEU A 133 -2.86 2.05 -0.07
CA LEU A 133 -2.19 1.38 -1.17
C LEU A 133 -0.71 1.25 -0.83
N SER A 134 -0.19 0.03 -0.85
CA SER A 134 1.24 -0.27 -0.76
C SER A 134 1.79 -0.47 -2.17
N GLY A 135 2.80 0.30 -2.54
CA GLY A 135 3.40 0.22 -3.86
C GLY A 135 4.85 0.71 -3.94
N GLU A 136 5.57 0.26 -4.96
CA GLU A 136 6.90 0.73 -5.32
C GLU A 136 6.77 1.97 -6.21
N PHE A 137 7.46 3.05 -5.85
CA PHE A 137 7.48 4.25 -6.67
C PHE A 137 8.37 4.07 -7.92
N VAL A 138 7.80 4.32 -9.09
CA VAL A 138 8.49 4.19 -10.39
C VAL A 138 9.04 5.54 -10.86
N GLY A 139 8.22 6.59 -10.76
CA GLY A 139 8.61 7.90 -11.27
C GLY A 139 7.45 8.88 -11.37
N THR A 140 7.76 10.06 -11.90
CA THR A 140 6.77 11.11 -12.17
C THR A 140 6.86 11.57 -13.61
N GLU A 141 5.72 11.88 -14.21
CA GLU A 141 5.64 12.60 -15.50
C GLU A 141 4.99 13.97 -15.31
N SER A 142 5.43 14.95 -16.10
CA SER A 142 4.81 16.27 -16.09
C SER A 142 3.42 16.21 -16.73
N ALA A 143 2.51 17.06 -16.22
CA ALA A 143 1.19 17.28 -16.80
C ALA A 143 1.32 17.51 -18.32
N ASP A 144 0.56 16.76 -19.13
CA ASP A 144 0.37 16.87 -20.60
C ASP A 144 0.75 15.62 -21.41
N GLU A 145 1.27 14.54 -20.81
CA GLU A 145 1.81 13.40 -21.58
C GLU A 145 0.87 12.16 -21.71
N HIS A 146 -0.18 12.01 -20.88
CA HIS A 146 -1.01 10.79 -20.91
C HIS A 146 -2.47 11.03 -21.36
N PRO A 147 -2.84 10.70 -22.61
CA PRO A 147 -4.11 11.10 -23.24
C PRO A 147 -5.37 10.49 -22.60
N SER A 148 -5.23 9.42 -21.81
CA SER A 148 -6.33 8.71 -21.14
C SER A 148 -6.55 9.12 -19.68
N SER A 149 -5.78 10.05 -19.14
CA SER A 149 -5.85 10.41 -17.72
C SER A 149 -6.15 11.89 -17.46
N PRO A 150 -6.69 12.24 -16.27
CA PRO A 150 -6.99 13.63 -15.94
C PRO A 150 -5.74 14.51 -15.94
N ALA A 151 -5.93 15.82 -16.17
CA ALA A 151 -4.84 16.78 -15.96
C ALA A 151 -4.39 16.79 -14.49
N GLY A 152 -3.07 16.80 -14.29
CA GLY A 152 -2.43 16.84 -12.98
C GLY A 152 -0.94 16.48 -13.07
N SER A 153 -0.26 16.41 -11.92
CA SER A 153 1.07 15.79 -11.84
C SER A 153 0.92 14.28 -11.71
N HIS A 154 1.61 13.51 -12.54
CA HIS A 154 1.43 12.06 -12.62
C HIS A 154 2.51 11.34 -11.81
N PHE A 155 2.10 10.43 -10.94
CA PHE A 155 2.98 9.58 -10.12
C PHE A 155 2.70 8.12 -10.47
N TYR A 156 3.73 7.36 -10.81
CA TYR A 156 3.61 5.98 -11.26
C TYR A 156 4.12 5.03 -10.18
N TRP A 157 3.35 3.98 -9.94
CA TRP A 157 3.56 3.01 -8.88
C TRP A 157 3.36 1.60 -9.39
N ILE A 158 4.16 0.66 -8.89
CA ILE A 158 3.84 -0.76 -9.01
C ILE A 158 3.09 -1.17 -7.75
N ILE A 159 1.84 -1.64 -7.90
CA ILE A 159 0.98 -2.00 -6.77
C ILE A 159 1.35 -3.36 -6.20
N ASP A 160 1.46 -3.43 -4.87
CA ASP A 160 1.63 -4.68 -4.13
C ASP A 160 0.39 -5.03 -3.31
N ARG A 161 -0.19 -4.06 -2.60
CA ARG A 161 -1.35 -4.28 -1.72
C ARG A 161 -2.32 -3.11 -1.76
N MET A 162 -3.59 -3.40 -1.54
CA MET A 162 -4.60 -2.38 -1.27
C MET A 162 -5.48 -2.81 -0.10
N LYS A 163 -5.88 -1.85 0.73
CA LYS A 163 -6.62 -2.11 1.95
C LYS A 163 -7.59 -0.99 2.23
N THR A 164 -8.78 -1.35 2.67
CA THR A 164 -9.79 -0.47 3.23
C THR A 164 -10.12 -0.95 4.65
N HIS A 165 -11.09 -0.35 5.35
CA HIS A 165 -11.49 -0.89 6.65
C HIS A 165 -12.16 -2.27 6.51
N SER A 166 -12.75 -2.54 5.34
CA SER A 166 -13.62 -3.70 5.11
C SER A 166 -13.03 -4.76 4.19
N LYS A 167 -12.04 -4.42 3.36
CA LYS A 167 -11.46 -5.33 2.37
C LYS A 167 -9.95 -5.17 2.26
N GLU A 168 -9.30 -6.24 1.83
CA GLU A 168 -7.88 -6.26 1.54
C GLU A 168 -7.63 -7.06 0.27
N TRP A 169 -6.64 -6.62 -0.50
CA TRP A 169 -6.16 -7.31 -1.67
C TRP A 169 -4.62 -7.22 -1.73
N SER A 170 -3.97 -8.27 -2.23
CA SER A 170 -2.52 -8.35 -2.35
C SER A 170 -2.11 -9.15 -3.57
N TYR A 171 -1.13 -8.61 -4.31
CA TYR A 171 -0.55 -9.24 -5.49
C TYR A 171 -0.03 -10.65 -5.19
N PHE A 172 0.58 -10.85 -4.02
CA PHE A 172 1.24 -12.12 -3.65
C PHE A 172 0.34 -13.13 -2.91
N HIS A 173 -0.83 -12.71 -2.43
CA HIS A 173 -1.76 -13.56 -1.67
C HIS A 173 -3.06 -13.86 -2.41
N ARG A 174 -3.11 -13.62 -3.73
CA ARG A 174 -4.24 -13.98 -4.57
C ARG A 174 -4.50 -15.49 -4.49
N GLY A 175 -5.60 -15.88 -3.85
CA GLY A 175 -6.00 -17.27 -3.60
C GLY A 175 -5.85 -17.76 -2.15
N ASP A 176 -5.24 -16.99 -1.26
CA ASP A 176 -5.09 -17.36 0.16
C ASP A 176 -6.29 -16.92 1.03
N ALA A 177 -7.11 -15.97 0.55
CA ALA A 177 -8.27 -15.44 1.27
C ALA A 177 -9.37 -16.49 1.55
N ASP A 178 -9.41 -17.59 0.80
CA ASP A 178 -10.35 -18.70 1.02
C ASP A 178 -9.84 -19.74 2.05
N ALA A 179 -8.63 -19.58 2.59
CA ALA A 179 -8.02 -20.55 3.51
C ALA A 179 -8.24 -20.24 5.00
N GLU A 180 -8.67 -19.02 5.36
CA GLU A 180 -8.86 -18.62 6.76
C GLU A 180 -10.33 -18.61 7.23
N GLU A 181 -11.30 -18.96 6.36
CA GLU A 181 -12.71 -19.13 6.74
C GLU A 181 -13.12 -20.61 6.92
N GLN A 182 -12.22 -21.43 7.46
CA GLN A 182 -12.54 -22.77 7.96
C GLN A 182 -11.84 -23.01 9.31
N ASP A 183 -12.43 -22.43 10.37
CA ASP A 183 -12.32 -22.92 11.74
C ASP A 183 -12.94 -24.34 11.88
#